data_AF-A0A7C7UID9-F1
#
_entry.id   AF-A0A7C7UID9-F1
#
_cell.length_a   1.000
_cell.length_b   1.000
_cell.length_c   1.000
_cell.angle_alpha   90.00
_cell.angle_beta   90.00
_cell.angle_gamma   90.00
#
_symmetry.space_group_name_H-M   'P 1'
#
loop_
_entity.id
_entity.type
_entity.pdbx_description
1 polymer ?
#
loop_
_entity_poly.entity_id
_entity_poly.type
_entity_poly.pdbx_seq_one_letter_code
_entity_poly.pdbx_strand_id
1 'polypeptide(L)'
;MNTQISMFGVALLILILIVAIILAFAAGPTSPLTWALVAFLIAIPFLHRRMAARSYIEWDDRYSVGIDSIDRQHKRLVNLINQLKTAVDYSTGEEFEREALDELVDYTKTHFSYEEELMEKYGYPDFESHKAEHHKMIKQVEDVLAEYEKDHDRAMQHALAFLKEWLINHINGTDKEYSEFLQAKGVQ
;
A
#
# COMPACT_ATOMS: atom_id res chain seq x y z
N MET A 1 -16.00 -2.52 3.12
CA MET A 1 -17.08 -1.76 2.48
C MET A 1 -16.58 -1.39 1.10
N ASN A 2 -17.24 -1.83 0.04
CA ASN A 2 -16.69 -1.79 -1.33
C ASN A 2 -16.29 -0.36 -1.72
N THR A 3 -15.06 -0.13 -2.16
CA THR A 3 -14.55 1.22 -2.47
C THR A 3 -15.32 1.87 -3.62
N GLN A 4 -15.81 1.06 -4.58
CA GLN A 4 -16.79 1.49 -5.58
C GLN A 4 -18.11 2.01 -4.98
N ILE A 5 -18.63 1.38 -3.91
CA ILE A 5 -19.85 1.87 -3.22
C ILE A 5 -19.55 3.18 -2.49
N SER A 6 -18.33 3.36 -1.97
CA SER A 6 -17.87 4.61 -1.38
C SER A 6 -17.79 5.74 -2.42
N MET A 7 -17.18 5.48 -3.59
CA MET A 7 -17.08 6.48 -4.67
C MET A 7 -18.44 6.81 -5.29
N PHE A 8 -19.27 5.80 -5.56
CA PHE A 8 -20.63 6.01 -6.05
C PHE A 8 -21.47 6.82 -5.05
N GLY A 9 -21.38 6.50 -3.75
CA GLY A 9 -22.03 7.26 -2.69
C GLY A 9 -21.57 8.71 -2.61
N VAL A 10 -20.27 8.97 -2.77
CA VAL A 10 -19.70 10.33 -2.80
C VAL A 10 -20.12 11.09 -4.05
N ALA A 11 -20.10 10.46 -5.22
CA ALA A 11 -20.56 11.07 -6.47
C ALA A 11 -22.05 11.42 -6.42
N LEU A 12 -22.88 10.52 -5.87
CA LEU A 12 -24.31 10.77 -5.66
C LEU A 12 -24.55 11.90 -4.65
N LEU A 13 -23.78 11.95 -3.56
CA LEU A 13 -23.83 13.03 -2.58
C LEU A 13 -23.47 14.39 -3.20
N ILE A 14 -22.40 14.44 -4.01
CA ILE A 14 -21.99 15.64 -4.76
C ILE A 14 -23.12 16.10 -5.68
N LEU A 15 -23.74 15.18 -6.44
CA LEU A 15 -24.83 15.50 -7.34
C LEU A 15 -26.03 16.08 -6.59
N ILE A 16 -26.43 15.47 -5.47
CA ILE A 16 -27.52 15.95 -4.61
C ILE A 16 -27.22 17.37 -4.09
N LEU A 17 -25.99 17.62 -3.65
CA LEU A 17 -25.57 18.93 -3.15
C LEU A 17 -25.57 20.01 -4.24
N ILE A 18 -25.11 19.68 -5.45
CA ILE A 18 -25.16 20.61 -6.59
C ILE A 18 -26.61 21.01 -6.88
N VAL A 19 -27.53 20.04 -6.93
CA VAL A 19 -28.96 20.31 -7.13
C VAL A 19 -29.53 21.17 -6.00
N ALA A 20 -29.20 20.87 -4.74
CA ALA A 20 -29.64 21.64 -3.58
C ALA A 20 -29.12 23.09 -3.60
N ILE A 21 -27.87 23.31 -4.02
CA ILE A 21 -27.28 24.64 -4.18
C ILE A 21 -28.01 25.43 -5.27
N ILE A 22 -28.28 24.82 -6.43
CA ILE A 22 -29.02 25.47 -7.53
C ILE A 22 -30.40 25.92 -7.06
N LEU A 23 -31.14 25.04 -6.37
CA LEU A 23 -32.46 25.38 -5.81
C LEU A 23 -32.38 26.49 -4.75
N ALA A 24 -31.35 26.46 -3.89
CA ALA A 24 -31.14 27.47 -2.86
C ALA A 24 -30.81 28.84 -3.47
N PHE A 25 -30.00 28.91 -4.52
CA PHE A 25 -29.75 30.14 -5.27
C PHE A 25 -31.02 30.66 -5.98
N ALA A 26 -31.84 29.77 -6.54
CA ALA A 26 -33.11 30.14 -7.17
C ALA A 26 -34.13 30.71 -6.15
N ALA A 27 -34.06 30.28 -4.89
CA ALA A 27 -34.88 30.81 -3.79
C ALA A 27 -34.32 32.11 -3.18
N GLY A 28 -33.02 32.39 -3.33
CA GLY A 28 -32.40 33.65 -2.92
C GLY A 28 -30.91 33.50 -2.50
N PRO A 29 -29.99 34.31 -3.03
CA PRO A 29 -28.54 34.14 -2.84
C PRO A 29 -28.02 34.54 -1.45
N THR A 30 -28.82 35.27 -0.66
CA THR A 30 -28.43 35.76 0.66
C THR A 30 -28.71 34.78 1.80
N SER A 31 -29.30 33.61 1.50
CA SER A 31 -29.61 32.60 2.51
C SER A 31 -28.33 32.01 3.11
N PRO A 32 -28.19 31.97 4.46
CA PRO A 32 -27.09 31.29 5.13
C PRO A 32 -26.98 29.80 4.75
N LEU A 33 -28.10 29.17 4.40
CA LEU A 33 -28.14 27.77 3.96
C LEU A 33 -27.37 27.57 2.64
N THR A 34 -27.51 28.50 1.69
CA THR A 34 -26.81 28.42 0.39
C THR A 34 -25.30 28.40 0.58
N TRP A 35 -24.78 29.29 1.42
CA TRP A 35 -23.35 29.37 1.71
C TRP A 35 -22.85 28.19 2.57
N ALA A 36 -23.68 27.65 3.46
CA ALA A 36 -23.37 26.42 4.19
C ALA A 36 -23.25 25.19 3.25
N LEU A 37 -24.15 25.06 2.27
CA LEU A 37 -24.10 23.99 1.27
C LEU A 37 -22.86 24.12 0.37
N VAL A 38 -22.51 25.34 -0.05
CA VAL A 38 -21.27 25.62 -0.82
C VAL A 38 -20.04 25.25 0.00
N ALA A 39 -19.97 25.64 1.27
CA ALA A 39 -18.87 25.27 2.16
C ALA A 39 -18.74 23.75 2.33
N PHE A 40 -19.87 23.03 2.46
CA PHE A 40 -19.87 21.57 2.53
C PHE A 40 -19.38 20.92 1.24
N LEU A 41 -19.82 21.41 0.07
CA LEU A 41 -19.35 20.93 -1.22
C LEU A 41 -17.84 21.11 -1.41
N ILE A 42 -17.29 22.25 -0.98
CA ILE A 42 -15.84 22.54 -1.02
C ILE A 42 -15.07 21.64 -0.05
N ALA A 43 -15.67 21.26 1.08
CA ALA A 43 -15.04 20.39 2.07
C ALA A 43 -14.98 18.91 1.63
N ILE A 44 -15.86 18.46 0.72
CA ILE A 44 -15.95 17.04 0.32
C ILE A 44 -14.64 16.48 -0.25
N PRO A 45 -13.93 17.12 -1.21
CA PRO A 45 -12.65 16.61 -1.71
C PRO A 45 -11.61 16.44 -0.60
N PHE A 46 -11.60 17.36 0.38
CA PHE A 46 -10.67 17.30 1.51
C PHE A 46 -11.04 16.18 2.50
N LEU A 47 -12.32 16.04 2.83
CA LEU A 47 -12.83 14.99 3.71
C LEU A 47 -12.69 13.61 3.08
N HIS A 48 -12.99 13.48 1.79
CA HIS A 48 -12.81 12.25 1.02
C HIS A 48 -11.33 11.86 0.97
N ARG A 49 -10.43 12.80 0.65
CA ARG A 49 -8.98 12.56 0.67
C ARG A 49 -8.50 12.09 2.04
N ARG A 50 -9.04 12.65 3.13
CA ARG A 50 -8.68 12.26 4.49
C ARG A 50 -9.24 10.89 4.91
N MET A 51 -10.41 10.50 4.43
CA MET A 51 -11.00 9.17 4.68
C MET A 51 -10.36 8.08 3.81
N ALA A 52 -10.01 8.40 2.56
CA ALA A 52 -9.26 7.54 1.65
C ALA A 52 -7.79 7.36 2.08
N ALA A 53 -7.25 8.30 2.85
CA ALA A 53 -5.87 8.25 3.34
C ALA A 53 -5.62 7.27 4.51
N ARG A 54 -6.54 6.36 4.83
CA ARG A 54 -6.18 5.22 5.71
C ARG A 54 -5.32 4.26 4.91
N SER A 55 -4.01 4.30 5.15
CA SER A 55 -3.06 3.36 4.56
C SER A 55 -3.43 1.93 4.91
N TYR A 56 -3.34 1.05 3.92
CA TYR A 56 -3.62 -0.38 4.09
C TYR A 56 -2.64 -1.06 5.06
N ILE A 57 -1.42 -0.52 5.11
CA ILE A 57 -0.38 -0.83 6.09
C ILE A 57 0.15 0.49 6.63
N GLU A 58 0.09 0.66 7.95
CA GLU A 58 0.79 1.74 8.65
C GLU A 58 2.12 1.19 9.16
N TRP A 59 3.20 1.95 8.96
CA TRP A 59 4.48 1.63 9.59
C TRP A 59 4.35 1.75 11.11
N ASP A 60 4.85 0.76 11.82
CA ASP A 60 4.94 0.73 13.27
C ASP A 60 6.42 0.54 13.64
N ASP A 61 6.92 1.29 14.61
CA ASP A 61 8.33 1.21 15.02
C ASP A 61 8.72 -0.19 15.53
N ARG A 62 7.74 -1.02 15.92
CA ARG A 62 7.98 -2.44 16.22
C ARG A 62 8.46 -3.24 15.01
N TYR A 63 8.30 -2.77 13.78
CA TYR A 63 8.82 -3.42 12.59
C TYR A 63 10.29 -3.10 12.33
N SER A 64 10.87 -2.13 13.04
CA SER A 64 12.29 -1.80 12.89
C SER A 64 13.18 -3.00 13.21
N VAL A 65 14.22 -3.17 12.38
CA VAL A 65 15.33 -4.10 12.62
C VAL A 65 16.54 -3.40 13.27
N GLY A 66 16.39 -2.11 13.60
CA GLY A 66 17.44 -1.29 14.19
C GLY A 66 18.59 -0.95 13.24
N ILE A 67 18.38 -1.11 11.94
CA ILE A 67 19.32 -0.77 10.86
C ILE A 67 18.59 0.20 9.94
N ASP A 68 18.94 1.48 10.00
CA ASP A 68 18.30 2.59 9.31
C ASP A 68 18.25 2.37 7.80
N SER A 69 19.28 1.75 7.21
CA SER A 69 19.30 1.47 5.76
C SER A 69 18.25 0.45 5.34
N ILE A 70 17.95 -0.54 6.18
CA ILE A 70 16.96 -1.58 5.96
C ILE A 70 15.56 -1.04 6.30
N ASP A 71 15.40 -0.36 7.43
CA ASP A 71 14.13 0.26 7.82
C ASP A 71 13.60 1.22 6.76
N ARG A 72 14.49 1.98 6.08
CA ARG A 72 14.08 2.83 4.95
C ARG A 72 13.53 2.02 3.77
N GLN A 73 14.11 0.85 3.49
CA GLN A 73 13.64 -0.03 2.43
C GLN A 73 12.32 -0.70 2.79
N HIS A 74 12.16 -1.18 4.03
CA HIS A 74 10.88 -1.72 4.51
C HIS A 74 9.77 -0.66 4.47
N LYS A 75 10.04 0.59 4.88
CA LYS A 75 9.10 1.71 4.74
C LYS A 75 8.73 1.97 3.28
N ARG A 76 9.67 1.83 2.35
CA ARG A 76 9.39 1.95 0.91
C ARG A 76 8.52 0.79 0.41
N LEU A 77 8.77 -0.45 0.84
CA LEU A 77 7.91 -1.60 0.53
C LEU A 77 6.48 -1.43 1.05
N VAL A 78 6.33 -0.97 2.29
CA VAL A 78 5.02 -0.61 2.86
C VAL A 78 4.30 0.43 2.01
N ASN A 79 5.01 1.47 1.55
CA ASN A 79 4.44 2.49 0.68
C ASN A 79 4.02 1.93 -0.69
N LEU A 80 4.84 1.06 -1.30
CA LEU A 80 4.52 0.41 -2.57
C LEU A 80 3.28 -0.49 -2.46
N ILE A 81 3.14 -1.25 -1.37
CA ILE A 81 1.93 -2.04 -1.10
C ILE A 81 0.70 -1.13 -0.95
N ASN A 82 0.83 0.01 -0.27
CA ASN A 82 -0.25 0.99 -0.17
C ASN A 82 -0.63 1.61 -1.53
N GLN A 83 0.34 1.81 -2.42
CA GLN A 83 0.09 2.27 -3.79
C GLN A 83 -0.64 1.20 -4.61
N LEU A 84 -0.21 -0.06 -4.53
CA LEU A 84 -0.93 -1.18 -5.16
C LEU A 84 -2.37 -1.30 -4.65
N LYS A 85 -2.60 -1.19 -3.33
CA LYS A 85 -3.96 -1.15 -2.76
C LYS A 85 -4.81 -0.06 -3.41
N THR A 86 -4.22 1.12 -3.58
CA THR A 86 -4.90 2.26 -4.18
C THR A 86 -5.27 1.97 -5.63
N ALA A 87 -4.35 1.42 -6.43
CA ALA A 87 -4.63 1.03 -7.82
C ALA A 87 -5.83 0.07 -7.91
N VAL A 88 -5.84 -0.96 -7.06
CA VAL A 88 -6.92 -1.96 -6.96
C VAL A 88 -8.25 -1.35 -6.51
N ASP A 89 -8.22 -0.45 -5.51
CA ASP A 89 -9.42 0.15 -4.93
C ASP A 89 -10.15 1.11 -5.87
N TYR A 90 -9.37 1.81 -6.69
CA TYR A 90 -9.88 2.85 -7.58
C TYR A 90 -10.11 2.34 -9.00
N SER A 91 -9.91 1.05 -9.26
CA SER A 91 -10.02 0.42 -10.58
C SER A 91 -9.34 1.28 -11.64
N THR A 92 -8.07 1.61 -11.41
CA THR A 92 -7.32 2.55 -12.26
C THR A 92 -7.10 2.04 -13.68
N GLY A 93 -7.45 0.78 -13.94
CA GLY A 93 -7.24 0.06 -15.20
C GLY A 93 -6.13 -0.98 -15.02
N GLU A 94 -6.26 -2.09 -15.75
CA GLU A 94 -5.37 -3.27 -15.65
C GLU A 94 -3.88 -2.90 -15.86
N GLU A 95 -3.59 -1.98 -16.77
CA GLU A 95 -2.23 -1.49 -17.04
C GLU A 95 -1.60 -0.87 -15.80
N PHE A 96 -2.31 0.04 -15.12
CA PHE A 96 -1.82 0.72 -13.92
C PHE A 96 -1.67 -0.23 -12.72
N GLU A 97 -2.56 -1.21 -12.58
CA GLU A 97 -2.45 -2.23 -11.53
C GLU A 97 -1.23 -3.12 -11.74
N ARG A 98 -0.98 -3.52 -13.00
CA ARG A 98 0.21 -4.28 -13.37
C ARG A 98 1.49 -3.49 -13.15
N GLU A 99 1.56 -2.23 -13.59
CA GLU A 99 2.74 -1.38 -13.38
C GLU A 99 3.06 -1.21 -11.88
N ALA A 100 2.04 -0.98 -11.04
CA ALA A 100 2.23 -0.86 -9.60
C ALA A 100 2.73 -2.16 -8.95
N LEU A 101 2.27 -3.31 -9.43
CA LEU A 101 2.73 -4.61 -8.95
C LEU A 101 4.15 -4.92 -9.44
N ASP A 102 4.46 -4.65 -10.70
CA ASP A 102 5.80 -4.84 -11.26
C ASP A 102 6.82 -3.97 -10.51
N GLU A 103 6.50 -2.69 -10.21
CA GLU A 103 7.35 -1.81 -9.39
C GLU A 103 7.59 -2.40 -7.98
N LEU A 104 6.55 -2.95 -7.35
CA LEU A 104 6.66 -3.58 -6.03
C LEU A 104 7.55 -4.83 -6.07
N VAL A 105 7.39 -5.69 -7.07
CA VAL A 105 8.19 -6.92 -7.25
C VAL A 105 9.66 -6.57 -7.50
N ASP A 106 9.93 -5.62 -8.38
CA ASP A 106 11.30 -5.20 -8.71
C ASP A 106 12.01 -4.58 -7.50
N TYR A 107 11.30 -3.74 -6.74
CA TYR A 107 11.86 -3.17 -5.52
C TYR A 107 12.08 -4.22 -4.43
N THR A 108 11.19 -5.22 -4.32
CA THR A 108 11.37 -6.36 -3.40
C THR A 108 12.62 -7.16 -3.74
N LYS A 109 12.85 -7.47 -5.02
CA LYS A 109 14.08 -8.15 -5.47
C LYS A 109 15.34 -7.35 -5.15
N THR A 110 15.28 -6.02 -5.33
CA THR A 110 16.37 -5.11 -4.98
C THR A 110 16.65 -5.11 -3.49
N HIS A 111 15.61 -5.07 -2.67
CA HIS A 111 15.70 -5.12 -1.22
C HIS A 111 16.31 -6.43 -0.71
N PHE A 112 15.83 -7.58 -1.20
CA PHE A 112 16.40 -8.88 -0.85
C PHE A 112 17.87 -8.99 -1.25
N SER A 113 18.23 -8.50 -2.44
CA SER A 113 19.63 -8.48 -2.88
C SER A 113 20.51 -7.67 -1.92
N TYR A 114 20.01 -6.52 -1.43
CA TYR A 114 20.73 -5.70 -0.46
C TYR A 114 20.96 -6.41 0.89
N GLU A 115 19.94 -7.07 1.42
CA GLU A 115 20.07 -7.83 2.67
C GLU A 115 20.99 -9.04 2.51
N GLU A 116 20.85 -9.76 1.39
CA GLU A 116 21.72 -10.88 1.05
C GLU A 116 23.18 -10.47 0.93
N GLU A 117 23.48 -9.35 0.27
CA GLU A 117 24.83 -8.79 0.20
C GLU A 117 25.39 -8.44 1.58
N LEU A 118 24.56 -7.88 2.48
CA LEU A 118 24.98 -7.60 3.85
C LEU A 118 25.24 -8.88 4.65
N MET A 119 24.30 -9.83 4.61
CA MET A 119 24.41 -11.11 5.30
C MET A 119 25.65 -11.89 4.84
N GLU A 120 25.88 -11.98 3.53
CA GLU A 120 27.05 -12.65 2.96
C GLU A 120 28.34 -11.93 3.36
N LYS A 121 28.41 -10.60 3.22
CA LYS A 121 29.58 -9.79 3.55
C LYS A 121 30.02 -9.93 5.00
N TYR A 122 29.08 -9.98 5.93
CA TYR A 122 29.38 -10.07 7.36
C TYR A 122 29.39 -11.50 7.91
N GLY A 123 29.06 -12.49 7.07
CA GLY A 123 29.08 -13.91 7.41
C GLY A 123 27.95 -14.32 8.35
N TYR A 124 26.72 -13.88 8.07
CA TYR A 124 25.54 -14.26 8.85
C TYR A 124 25.32 -15.79 8.79
N PRO A 125 25.25 -16.50 9.92
CA PRO A 125 25.19 -17.97 9.94
C PRO A 125 24.03 -18.58 9.17
N ASP A 126 22.85 -17.94 9.21
CA ASP A 126 21.62 -18.48 8.63
C ASP A 126 21.29 -17.89 7.24
N PHE A 127 22.29 -17.31 6.56
CA PHE A 127 22.17 -16.67 5.25
C PHE A 127 21.44 -17.54 4.21
N GLU A 128 21.85 -18.80 4.03
CA GLU A 128 21.26 -19.69 3.02
C GLU A 128 19.78 -19.98 3.30
N SER A 129 19.40 -20.12 4.57
CA SER A 129 18.01 -20.33 4.97
C SER A 129 17.16 -19.08 4.72
N HIS A 130 17.70 -17.90 5.06
CA HIS A 130 17.04 -16.62 4.83
C HIS A 130 16.81 -16.39 3.32
N LYS A 131 17.86 -16.57 2.51
CA LYS A 131 17.80 -16.47 1.04
C LYS A 131 16.80 -17.44 0.42
N ALA A 132 16.62 -18.63 1.00
CA ALA A 132 15.62 -19.58 0.53
C ALA A 132 14.17 -19.06 0.74
N GLU A 133 13.89 -18.35 1.83
CA GLU A 133 12.59 -17.72 2.05
C GLU A 133 12.33 -16.57 1.06
N HIS A 134 13.35 -15.77 0.71
CA HIS A 134 13.25 -14.76 -0.36
C HIS A 134 12.86 -15.38 -1.70
N HIS A 135 13.58 -16.42 -2.13
CA HIS A 135 13.29 -17.09 -3.41
C HIS A 135 11.88 -17.70 -3.43
N LYS A 136 11.45 -18.29 -2.32
CA LYS A 136 10.14 -18.88 -2.18
C LYS A 136 9.04 -17.82 -2.28
N MET A 137 9.22 -16.67 -1.65
CA MET A 137 8.30 -15.53 -1.74
C MET A 137 8.15 -15.04 -3.17
N ILE A 138 9.26 -14.76 -3.86
CA ILE A 138 9.24 -14.27 -5.25
C ILE A 138 8.49 -15.24 -6.15
N LYS A 139 8.75 -16.54 -6.00
CA LYS A 139 8.03 -17.57 -6.75
C LYS A 139 6.53 -17.58 -6.46
N GLN A 140 6.13 -17.43 -5.19
CA GLN A 140 4.70 -17.35 -4.84
C GLN A 140 4.01 -16.14 -5.46
N VAL A 141 4.70 -14.99 -5.54
CA VAL A 141 4.16 -13.81 -6.24
C VAL A 141 4.00 -14.07 -7.73
N GLU A 142 5.00 -14.69 -8.37
CA GLU A 142 4.94 -15.07 -9.78
C GLU A 142 3.80 -16.08 -10.06
N ASP A 143 3.57 -17.03 -9.15
CA ASP A 143 2.48 -18.00 -9.26
C ASP A 143 1.10 -17.31 -9.15
N VAL A 144 0.93 -16.36 -8.22
CA VAL A 144 -0.32 -15.56 -8.10
C VAL A 144 -0.54 -14.71 -9.34
N LEU A 145 0.53 -14.13 -9.89
CA LEU A 145 0.49 -13.37 -11.14
C LEU A 145 0.14 -14.23 -12.36
N ALA A 146 0.56 -15.48 -12.40
CA ALA A 146 0.20 -16.39 -13.49
C ALA A 146 -1.31 -16.71 -13.52
N GLU A 147 -2.02 -16.54 -12.41
CA GLU A 147 -3.48 -16.71 -12.34
C GLU A 147 -4.26 -15.48 -12.82
N TYR A 148 -3.58 -14.35 -13.04
CA TYR A 148 -4.17 -13.05 -13.40
C TYR A 148 -5.13 -13.17 -14.60
N GLU A 149 -4.70 -13.82 -15.69
CA GLU A 149 -5.46 -13.97 -16.95
C GLU A 149 -6.85 -14.64 -16.81
N LYS A 150 -7.17 -15.24 -15.65
CA LYS A 150 -8.46 -15.89 -15.40
C LYS A 150 -9.47 -14.97 -14.71
N ASP A 151 -9.01 -14.15 -13.76
CA ASP A 151 -9.82 -13.28 -12.92
C ASP A 151 -8.92 -12.19 -12.29
N HIS A 152 -8.76 -11.08 -13.00
CA HIS A 152 -7.84 -9.98 -12.67
C HIS A 152 -8.08 -9.43 -11.26
N ASP A 153 -9.32 -9.03 -10.97
CA ASP A 153 -9.70 -8.42 -9.69
C ASP A 153 -9.41 -9.35 -8.52
N ARG A 154 -9.76 -10.63 -8.66
CA ARG A 154 -9.52 -11.62 -7.60
C ARG A 154 -8.04 -11.91 -7.41
N ALA A 155 -7.30 -12.08 -8.51
CA ALA A 155 -5.87 -12.33 -8.45
C ALA A 155 -5.14 -11.18 -7.76
N MET A 156 -5.49 -9.94 -8.08
CA MET A 156 -4.85 -8.77 -7.50
C MET A 156 -5.19 -8.57 -6.01
N GLN A 157 -6.43 -8.85 -5.61
CA GLN A 157 -6.79 -8.86 -4.18
C GLN A 157 -6.05 -9.95 -3.40
N HIS A 158 -5.90 -11.14 -3.98
CA HIS A 158 -5.12 -12.23 -3.38
C HIS A 158 -3.63 -11.86 -3.27
N ALA A 159 -3.03 -11.32 -4.34
CA ALA A 159 -1.65 -10.87 -4.35
C ALA A 159 -1.39 -9.85 -3.25
N LEU A 160 -2.28 -8.86 -3.13
CA LEU A 160 -2.14 -7.79 -2.16
C LEU A 160 -2.24 -8.28 -0.71
N ALA A 161 -3.17 -9.20 -0.43
CA ALA A 161 -3.31 -9.80 0.89
C ALA A 161 -2.07 -10.64 1.25
N PHE A 162 -1.59 -11.45 0.30
CA PHE A 162 -0.38 -12.25 0.45
C PHE A 162 0.85 -11.38 0.71
N LEU A 163 1.10 -10.38 -0.13
CA LEU A 163 2.26 -9.48 -0.02
C LEU A 163 2.29 -8.74 1.32
N LYS A 164 1.13 -8.26 1.78
CA LYS A 164 1.01 -7.64 3.11
C LYS A 164 1.36 -8.61 4.23
N GLU A 165 0.73 -9.77 4.25
CA GLU A 165 0.92 -10.75 5.32
C GLU A 165 2.36 -11.25 5.34
N TRP A 166 2.90 -11.60 4.17
CA TRP A 166 4.27 -12.06 4.03
C TRP A 166 5.27 -11.01 4.52
N LEU A 167 5.17 -9.75 4.05
CA LEU A 167 6.12 -8.70 4.44
C LEU A 167 6.13 -8.49 5.96
N ILE A 168 4.96 -8.35 6.59
CA ILE A 168 4.89 -8.09 8.03
C ILE A 168 5.41 -9.28 8.86
N ASN A 169 5.12 -10.51 8.43
CA ASN A 169 5.60 -11.70 9.14
C ASN A 169 7.10 -11.90 8.94
N HIS A 170 7.62 -11.65 7.73
CA HIS A 170 9.03 -11.77 7.41
C HIS A 170 9.87 -10.76 8.21
N ILE A 171 9.46 -9.47 8.21
CA ILE A 171 10.12 -8.43 8.98
C ILE A 171 10.16 -8.78 10.48
N ASN A 172 9.02 -9.19 11.04
CA ASN A 172 8.93 -9.45 12.48
C ASN A 172 9.55 -10.78 12.93
N GLY A 173 9.86 -11.67 11.99
CA GLY A 173 10.50 -12.96 12.25
C GLY A 173 11.91 -12.96 11.69
N THR A 174 12.00 -13.34 10.42
CA THR A 174 13.24 -13.62 9.68
C THR A 174 14.22 -12.44 9.64
N ASP A 175 13.75 -11.21 9.42
CA ASP A 175 14.63 -10.03 9.36
C ASP A 175 15.15 -9.64 10.75
N LYS A 176 14.31 -9.81 11.77
CA LYS A 176 14.74 -9.55 13.14
C LYS A 176 15.85 -10.49 13.62
N GLU A 177 15.94 -11.69 13.07
CA GLU A 177 16.98 -12.66 13.44
C GLU A 177 18.39 -12.16 13.09
N TYR A 178 18.58 -11.45 11.98
CA TYR A 178 19.91 -10.91 11.62
C TYR A 178 20.27 -9.62 12.38
N SER A 179 19.31 -8.99 13.08
CA SER A 179 19.44 -7.62 13.57
C SER A 179 20.59 -7.44 14.55
N GLU A 180 20.63 -8.24 15.62
CA GLU A 180 21.69 -8.18 16.62
C GLU A 180 23.06 -8.50 16.01
N PHE A 181 23.10 -9.47 15.10
CA PHE A 181 24.33 -9.89 14.43
C PHE A 181 24.93 -8.76 13.59
N LEU A 182 24.14 -8.15 12.71
CA LEU A 182 24.60 -7.09 11.82
C LEU A 182 24.94 -5.80 12.57
N GLN A 183 24.16 -5.44 13.59
CA GLN A 183 24.47 -4.30 14.46
C GLN A 183 25.79 -4.50 15.21
N ALA A 184 26.07 -5.70 15.71
CA ALA A 184 27.35 -6.03 16.35
C ALA A 184 28.56 -5.93 15.40
N LYS A 185 28.33 -5.98 14.08
CA LYS A 185 29.34 -5.75 13.03
C LYS A 185 29.44 -4.28 12.61
N GLY A 186 28.68 -3.39 13.22
CA GLY A 186 28.69 -1.95 12.96
C GLY A 186 27.84 -1.52 11.76
N VAL A 187 26.92 -2.37 11.29
CA VAL A 187 25.93 -2.00 10.27
C VAL A 187 24.91 -1.07 10.91
N GLN A 188 24.62 0.04 10.22
CA GLN A 188 23.65 1.07 10.62
C GLN A 188 22.77 1.43 9.44
#